data_AF-A0A377DKD6-F1
#
_entry.id   AF-A0A377DKD6-F1
#
_cell.length_a   1.000
_cell.length_b   1.000
_cell.length_c   1.000
_cell.angle_alpha   90.00
_cell.angle_beta   90.00
_cell.angle_gamma   90.00
#
_symmetry.space_group_name_H-M   'P 1'
#
loop_
_entity.id
_entity.type
_entity.pdbx_description
1 polymer ?
#
loop_
_entity_poly.entity_id
_entity_poly.type
_entity_poly.pdbx_seq_one_letter_code
_entity_poly.pdbx_strand_id
1 'polypeptide(L)' 'MVERNEAPLGIVYGSDAVASKGVKVVATFPEDSHKKVEYPVAVVEGHNNATVKAFYDYLKGPQAAEIFKRYGFTTK' A
#
# COMPACT_ATOMS: atom_id res chain seq x y z
N MET A 1 -3.59 2.15 -18.77
CA MET A 1 -4.66 3.16 -18.80
C MET A 1 -4.17 4.56 -18.50
N VAL A 2 -4.13 5.06 -17.25
CA VAL A 2 -3.82 6.48 -17.00
C VAL A 2 -2.39 6.85 -17.42
N GLU A 3 -1.39 6.09 -16.98
CA GLU A 3 0.02 6.33 -17.35
C GLU A 3 0.31 6.17 -18.86
N ARG A 4 -0.52 5.40 -19.57
CA ARG A 4 -0.41 5.21 -21.03
C ARG A 4 -1.28 6.19 -21.83
N ASN A 5 -1.90 7.15 -21.16
CA ASN A 5 -2.82 8.13 -21.74
C ASN A 5 -4.04 7.51 -22.47
N GLU A 6 -4.42 6.27 -22.10
CA GLU A 6 -5.61 5.59 -22.64
C GLU A 6 -6.88 5.98 -21.86
N ALA A 7 -6.73 6.58 -20.68
CA ALA A 7 -7.83 7.10 -19.87
C ALA A 7 -7.42 8.46 -19.28
N PRO A 8 -8.28 9.50 -19.36
CA PRO A 8 -7.93 10.85 -18.92
C PRO A 8 -7.84 10.98 -17.39
N LEU A 9 -8.56 10.11 -16.65
CA LEU A 9 -8.58 10.06 -15.19
C LEU A 9 -8.67 8.61 -14.71
N GLY A 10 -8.20 8.35 -13.49
CA GLY A 10 -8.38 7.07 -12.80
C GLY A 10 -8.35 7.27 -11.29
N ILE A 11 -9.07 6.41 -10.57
CA ILE A 11 -9.06 6.36 -9.11
C ILE A 11 -8.06 5.27 -8.72
N VAL A 12 -7.04 5.67 -7.97
CA VAL A 12 -5.94 4.79 -7.52
C VAL A 12 -5.62 5.10 -6.05
N TYR A 13 -4.86 4.22 -5.39
CA TYR A 13 -4.37 4.53 -4.05
C TYR A 13 -3.24 5.57 -4.11
N GLY A 14 -3.08 6.34 -3.03
CA GLY A 14 -2.00 7.32 -2.93
C GLY A 14 -0.61 6.71 -3.14
N SER A 15 -0.40 5.47 -2.69
CA SER A 15 0.82 4.69 -2.91
C SER A 15 1.14 4.44 -4.38
N ASP A 16 0.11 4.22 -5.22
CA ASP A 16 0.30 3.97 -6.65
C ASP A 16 0.77 5.25 -7.37
N ALA A 17 0.25 6.40 -6.95
CA ALA A 17 0.68 7.69 -7.46
C ALA A 17 2.12 8.06 -7.03
N VAL A 18 2.57 7.62 -5.84
CA VAL A 18 3.97 7.76 -5.41
C VAL A 18 4.91 6.86 -6.20
N ALA A 19 4.47 5.65 -6.54
CA ALA A 19 5.28 4.67 -7.25
C ALA A 19 5.47 5.00 -8.74
N SER A 20 4.52 5.69 -9.37
CA SER A 20 4.58 6.04 -10.79
C SER A 20 5.17 7.43 -11.04
N LYS A 21 6.01 7.54 -12.08
CA LYS A 21 6.54 8.84 -12.56
C LYS A 21 5.68 9.47 -13.65
N GLY A 22 4.72 8.73 -14.20
CA GLY A 22 3.94 9.13 -15.37
C GLY A 22 2.54 9.64 -15.07
N VAL A 23 2.19 9.80 -13.79
CA VAL A 23 0.87 10.27 -13.34
C VAL A 23 1.00 11.41 -12.33
N LYS A 24 -0.07 12.18 -12.16
CA LYS A 24 -0.16 13.24 -11.15
C LYS A 24 -1.46 13.12 -10.37
N VAL A 25 -1.42 13.41 -9.07
CA VAL A 25 -2.63 13.49 -8.24
C VAL A 25 -3.34 14.80 -8.56
N VAL A 26 -4.59 14.71 -9.00
CA VAL A 26 -5.44 15.89 -9.32
C VAL A 26 -6.51 16.14 -8.26
N ALA A 27 -6.84 15.13 -7.45
CA ALA A 27 -7.75 15.22 -6.31
C ALA A 27 -7.48 14.07 -5.32
N THR A 28 -7.86 14.25 -4.07
CA THR A 28 -7.85 13.20 -3.03
C THR A 28 -9.28 13.05 -2.50
N PHE A 29 -9.76 11.81 -2.39
CA PHE A 29 -11.07 11.55 -1.82
C PHE A 29 -11.09 11.91 -0.33
N PRO A 30 -12.17 12.54 0.18
CA PRO A 30 -12.36 12.74 1.61
C PRO A 30 -12.36 11.41 2.37
N GLU A 31 -11.74 11.35 3.55
CA GLU A 31 -11.61 10.11 4.34
C GLU A 31 -12.97 9.53 4.76
N ASP A 32 -14.00 10.37 4.91
CA ASP A 32 -15.37 10.00 5.26
C ASP A 32 -16.21 9.56 4.04
N SER A 33 -15.70 9.73 2.82
CA SER A 33 -16.37 9.29 1.59
C SER A 33 -16.25 7.79 1.32
N HIS A 34 -15.38 7.10 2.06
CA HIS A 34 -15.16 5.67 1.91
C HIS A 34 -14.91 5.00 3.26
N LYS A 35 -14.95 3.66 3.28
CA LYS A 35 -14.41 2.90 4.40
C LYS A 35 -12.91 3.10 4.46
N LYS A 36 -12.33 3.08 5.65
CA LYS A 36 -10.88 3.17 5.84
C LYS A 36 -10.17 2.10 5.01
N VAL A 37 -9.16 2.50 4.25
CA VAL A 37 -8.33 1.58 3.47
C VAL A 37 -7.33 0.90 4.41
N GLU A 38 -7.51 -0.40 4.66
CA GLU A 38 -6.67 -1.18 5.57
C GLU A 38 -6.08 -2.42 4.87
N TYR A 39 -4.82 -2.75 5.17
CA TYR A 39 -4.10 -3.89 4.60
C TYR A 39 -3.76 -4.91 5.69
N PRO A 40 -4.66 -5.87 5.98
CA PRO A 40 -4.38 -6.92 6.95
C PRO A 40 -3.35 -7.91 6.41
N VAL A 41 -2.47 -8.39 7.29
CA VAL A 41 -1.50 -9.46 6.99
C VAL A 41 -1.73 -10.63 7.93
N ALA A 42 -1.78 -11.84 7.36
CA ALA A 42 -2.01 -13.08 8.10
C ALA A 42 -1.12 -14.21 7.56
N VAL A 43 -0.79 -15.15 8.44
CA VAL A 43 -0.15 -16.41 8.06
C VAL A 43 -1.22 -17.39 7.59
N VAL A 44 -1.04 -17.98 6.41
CA VAL A 44 -1.95 -18.99 5.87
C VAL A 44 -1.93 -20.25 6.75
N GLU A 45 -3.09 -20.85 6.97
CA GLU A 45 -3.22 -22.07 7.76
C GLU A 45 -2.34 -23.20 7.21
N GLY A 46 -1.66 -23.93 8.10
CA GLY A 46 -0.67 -24.96 7.73
C GLY A 46 0.73 -24.43 7.41
N HIS A 47 0.94 -23.10 7.30
CA HIS A 47 2.24 -22.49 6.96
C HIS A 47 2.91 -21.77 8.14
N ASN A 48 2.42 -21.95 9.37
CA ASN A 48 2.99 -21.33 10.56
C ASN A 48 4.28 -22.06 11.03
N ASN A 49 5.38 -21.77 10.35
CA ASN A 49 6.72 -22.25 10.71
C ASN A 49 7.65 -21.08 11.09
N ALA A 50 8.81 -21.40 11.66
CA ALA A 50 9.77 -20.41 12.17
C ALA A 50 10.20 -19.38 11.10
N THR A 51 10.42 -19.82 9.86
CA THR A 51 10.83 -18.95 8.75
C THR A 51 9.73 -17.95 8.38
N VAL A 52 8.49 -18.42 8.28
CA VAL A 52 7.33 -17.57 8.00
C VAL A 52 7.08 -16.59 9.14
N LYS A 53 7.20 -17.04 10.39
CA LYS A 53 7.04 -16.19 11.57
C LYS A 53 8.10 -15.08 11.63
N ALA A 54 9.35 -15.40 11.31
CA ALA A 54 10.42 -14.40 11.24
C ALA A 54 10.13 -13.29 10.22
N PHE A 55 9.62 -13.66 9.04
CA PHE A 55 9.22 -12.67 8.03
C PHE A 55 7.98 -11.86 8.45
N TYR A 56 6.98 -12.53 9.02
CA TYR A 56 5.78 -11.87 9.56
C TYR A 56 6.12 -10.83 10.63
N ASP A 57 7.06 -11.15 11.52
CA ASP A 57 7.52 -10.22 12.55
C ASP A 57 8.41 -9.11 11.97
N TYR A 58 9.23 -9.41 10.96
CA TYR A 58 9.99 -8.40 10.21
C TYR A 58 9.09 -7.36 9.53
N LEU A 59 7.98 -7.78 8.92
CA LEU A 59 7.02 -6.86 8.29
C LEU A 59 6.40 -5.85 9.27
N LYS A 60 6.39 -6.18 10.57
CA LYS A 60 5.92 -5.31 11.66
C LYS A 60 7.06 -4.49 12.31
N GLY A 61 8.30 -4.69 11.86
CA GLY A 61 9.48 -4.03 12.39
C GLY A 61 9.74 -2.63 11.80
N PRO A 62 10.67 -1.87 12.41
CA PRO A 62 10.95 -0.48 11.99
C PRO A 62 11.51 -0.37 10.58
N GLN A 63 12.30 -1.34 10.12
CA GLN A 63 12.88 -1.35 8.77
C GLN A 63 11.79 -1.48 7.70
N ALA A 64 10.84 -2.38 7.90
CA ALA A 64 9.70 -2.53 7.01
C ALA A 64 8.80 -1.29 7.04
N ALA A 65 8.56 -0.71 8.23
CA ALA A 65 7.77 0.51 8.37
C ALA A 65 8.36 1.70 7.60
N GLU A 66 9.68 1.86 7.57
CA GLU A 66 10.34 2.91 6.78
C GLU A 66 10.09 2.72 5.27
N ILE A 67 10.19 1.48 4.79
CA ILE A 67 9.92 1.14 3.38
C ILE A 67 8.46 1.42 3.04
N PHE A 68 7.51 1.01 3.89
CA PHE A 68 6.08 1.28 3.68
C PHE A 68 5.80 2.79 3.59
N LYS A 69 6.35 3.58 4.52
CA LYS A 69 6.21 5.05 4.49
C LYS A 69 6.81 5.66 3.22
N ARG A 70 7.97 5.18 2.77
CA ARG A 70 8.62 5.64 1.53
C ARG A 70 7.74 5.44 0.29
N TYR A 71 6.94 4.37 0.26
CA TYR A 71 5.99 4.09 -0.81
C TYR A 71 4.58 4.64 -0.57
N GLY A 72 4.40 5.54 0.41
CA GLY A 72 3.14 6.24 0.63
C GLY A 72 2.11 5.47 1.46
N PHE A 73 2.50 4.37 2.11
CA PHE A 73 1.64 3.68 3.08
C PHE A 73 1.71 4.35 4.46
N THR A 74 0.60 4.31 5.18
CA THR A 74 0.56 4.72 6.59
C THR A 74 0.72 3.49 7.49
N THR A 75 1.72 3.51 8.37
CA THR A 75 1.91 2.46 9.40
C THR A 75 1.46 2.98 10.76
N LYS A 76 0.77 2.15 11.54
CA LYS A 76 0.46 2.44 12.94
C LYS A 76 1.65 2.14 13.84
#